data_AF-A0A3S3NH27-F1
#
_entry.id   AF-A0A3S3NH27-F1
#
_cell.length_a   1.000
_cell.length_b   1.000
_cell.length_c   1.000
_cell.angle_alpha   90.00
_cell.angle_beta   90.00
_cell.angle_gamma   90.00
#
_symmetry.space_group_name_H-M   'P 1'
#
loop_
_entity.id
_entity.type
_entity.pdbx_description
1 polymer ?
#
loop_
_entity_poly.entity_id
_entity_poly.type
_entity_poly.pdbx_seq_one_letter_code
_entity_poly.pdbx_strand_id
1 'polypeptide(L)'
;MQYNQAVDWWSFGILLYEMLVGQSPFNGTDEDELLWNLLERTPEKRLGTSTCAHGDVTLHKFFNGVNWNDVESLRVKPPFVPILEHPKDTSNFDAEFTEAEAVLTPIDKNITDSIDNELFRGFSYTNPNMTD
;
A
#
# COMPACT_ATOMS: atom_id res chain seq x y z
N MET A 1 0.12 -14.89 20.40
CA MET A 1 0.56 -14.72 19.00
C MET A 1 1.10 -13.31 18.88
N GLN A 2 2.37 -13.15 18.51
CA GLN A 2 3.01 -11.85 18.36
C GLN A 2 2.78 -11.39 16.91
N TYR A 3 2.14 -10.23 16.71
CA TYR A 3 2.04 -9.61 15.39
C TYR A 3 3.46 -9.33 14.87
N ASN A 4 3.70 -9.68 13.61
CA ASN A 4 4.98 -9.48 12.92
C ASN A 4 4.73 -9.13 11.46
N GLN A 5 5.80 -8.95 10.68
CA GLN A 5 5.77 -8.58 9.26
C GLN A 5 4.94 -9.55 8.37
N ALA A 6 4.55 -10.72 8.87
CA ALA A 6 3.70 -11.64 8.12
C ALA A 6 2.32 -11.06 7.76
N VAL A 7 1.82 -10.07 8.52
CA VAL A 7 0.55 -9.38 8.20
C VAL A 7 0.66 -8.53 6.92
N ASP A 8 1.83 -7.96 6.63
CA ASP A 8 2.06 -7.20 5.41
C ASP A 8 2.06 -8.14 4.19
N TRP A 9 2.69 -9.31 4.32
CA TRP A 9 2.69 -10.33 3.27
C TRP A 9 1.31 -10.93 3.00
N TRP A 10 0.49 -11.07 4.04
CA TRP A 10 -0.92 -11.43 3.87
C TRP A 10 -1.66 -10.37 3.05
N SER A 11 -1.51 -9.09 3.43
CA SER A 11 -2.16 -7.97 2.74
C SER A 11 -1.68 -7.84 1.29
N PHE A 12 -0.40 -8.08 1.03
CA PHE A 12 0.17 -8.17 -0.32
C PHE A 12 -0.48 -9.29 -1.15
N GLY A 13 -0.69 -10.46 -0.56
CA GLY A 13 -1.39 -11.57 -1.21
C GLY A 13 -2.81 -11.23 -1.63
N ILE A 14 -3.55 -10.58 -0.73
CA ILE A 14 -4.91 -10.11 -1.01
C ILE A 14 -4.91 -9.10 -2.16
N LEU A 15 -4.03 -8.11 -2.13
CA LEU A 15 -3.96 -7.09 -3.18
C LEU A 15 -3.58 -7.70 -4.54
N LEU A 16 -2.64 -8.64 -4.57
CA LEU A 16 -2.26 -9.34 -5.80
C LEU A 16 -3.43 -10.13 -6.39
N TYR A 17 -4.24 -10.78 -5.56
CA TYR A 17 -5.47 -11.43 -5.99
C TYR A 17 -6.45 -10.44 -6.61
N GLU A 18 -6.72 -9.34 -5.92
CA GLU A 18 -7.67 -8.34 -6.38
C GLU A 18 -7.26 -7.75 -7.73
N MET A 19 -5.96 -7.54 -7.95
CA MET A 19 -5.44 -7.10 -9.24
C MET A 19 -5.57 -8.14 -10.36
N LEU A 20 -5.41 -9.44 -10.06
CA LEU A 20 -5.44 -10.52 -11.06
C LEU A 20 -6.87 -10.98 -11.40
N VAL A 21 -7.74 -11.06 -10.39
CA VAL A 21 -9.09 -11.63 -10.50
C VAL A 21 -10.16 -10.54 -10.58
N GLY A 22 -9.86 -9.33 -10.11
CA GLY A 22 -10.80 -8.20 -10.10
C GLY A 22 -11.89 -8.33 -9.03
N GLN A 23 -11.75 -9.28 -8.09
CA GLN A 23 -12.71 -9.54 -7.01
C GLN A 23 -11.97 -9.76 -5.70
N SER A 24 -12.67 -9.62 -4.57
CA SER A 24 -12.11 -9.95 -3.26
C SER A 24 -11.99 -11.48 -3.09
N PRO A 25 -10.88 -12.01 -2.54
CA PRO A 25 -10.68 -13.45 -2.35
C PRO A 25 -11.59 -14.04 -1.26
N PHE A 26 -12.32 -13.21 -0.52
CA PHE A 26 -13.23 -13.67 0.53
C PHE A 26 -14.62 -14.06 0.03
N ASN A 27 -14.78 -14.23 -1.29
CA ASN A 27 -15.98 -14.74 -1.96
C ASN A 27 -15.71 -16.06 -2.73
N GLY A 28 -15.86 -17.22 -2.07
CA GLY A 28 -16.24 -18.52 -2.69
C GLY A 28 -15.32 -19.27 -3.69
N THR A 29 -14.76 -20.39 -3.22
CA THR A 29 -14.54 -21.74 -3.84
C THR A 29 -13.70 -21.95 -5.11
N ASP A 30 -12.60 -21.25 -5.36
CA ASP A 30 -11.42 -21.92 -5.95
C ASP A 30 -10.13 -21.12 -5.80
N GLU A 31 -9.01 -21.84 -5.83
CA GLU A 31 -7.97 -21.64 -4.85
C GLU A 31 -6.62 -21.89 -5.58
N ASP A 32 -6.06 -20.80 -6.14
CA ASP A 32 -4.83 -20.78 -6.93
C ASP A 32 -3.56 -20.92 -6.06
N GLU A 33 -2.55 -21.69 -6.51
CA GLU A 33 -1.37 -22.10 -5.72
C GLU A 33 -0.50 -20.94 -5.16
N LEU A 34 -0.30 -19.85 -5.93
CA LEU A 34 0.39 -18.65 -5.42
C LEU A 34 -0.43 -17.96 -4.33
N LEU A 35 -1.74 -17.87 -4.57
CA LEU A 35 -2.68 -17.24 -3.66
C LEU A 35 -2.71 -18.02 -2.34
N TRP A 36 -2.73 -19.35 -2.41
CA TRP A 36 -2.65 -20.22 -1.24
C TRP A 36 -1.44 -19.99 -0.36
N ASN A 37 -0.26 -19.86 -0.98
CA ASN A 37 0.98 -19.68 -0.23
C ASN A 37 1.07 -18.30 0.46
N LEU A 38 0.41 -17.29 -0.11
CA LEU A 38 0.29 -15.95 0.49
C LEU A 38 -0.88 -15.86 1.49
N LEU A 39 -1.96 -16.62 1.27
CA LEU A 39 -3.14 -16.75 2.14
C LEU A 39 -3.06 -17.92 3.12
N GLU A 40 -1.85 -18.44 3.37
CA GLU A 40 -1.64 -19.48 4.38
C GLU A 40 -2.01 -18.93 5.76
N ARG A 41 -2.95 -19.64 6.41
CA ARG A 41 -3.54 -19.24 7.70
C ARG A 41 -2.54 -19.34 8.84
N THR A 42 -1.53 -20.18 8.69
CA THR A 42 -0.42 -20.35 9.63
C THR A 42 0.72 -19.40 9.26
N PRO A 43 0.96 -18.30 10.00
CA PRO A 43 1.95 -17.29 9.60
C PRO A 43 3.34 -17.87 9.32
N GLU A 44 3.79 -18.88 10.06
CA GLU A 44 5.13 -19.47 9.93
C GLU A 44 5.33 -20.25 8.61
N LYS A 45 4.24 -20.58 7.91
CA LYS A 45 4.26 -21.31 6.63
C LYS A 45 3.99 -20.39 5.44
N ARG A 46 3.74 -19.10 5.67
CA ARG A 46 3.35 -18.14 4.64
C ARG A 46 4.58 -17.70 3.83
N LEU A 47 4.41 -17.59 2.52
CA LEU A 47 5.44 -17.00 1.65
C LEU A 47 5.78 -15.59 2.15
N GLY A 48 7.08 -15.28 2.30
CA GLY A 48 7.55 -14.01 2.86
C GLY A 48 8.02 -14.06 4.32
N THR A 49 7.82 -15.16 5.05
CA THR A 49 8.23 -15.26 6.48
C THR A 49 9.60 -15.90 6.73
N SER A 50 10.45 -16.01 5.72
CA SER A 50 11.82 -16.50 5.90
C SER A 50 12.70 -15.49 6.67
N THR A 51 13.92 -15.89 7.04
CA THR A 51 14.82 -15.15 7.95
C THR A 51 15.39 -13.83 7.39
N CYS A 52 14.87 -13.30 6.28
CA CYS A 52 15.33 -12.05 5.66
C CYS A 52 14.16 -11.09 5.35
N ALA A 53 14.47 -9.80 5.22
CA ALA A 53 13.48 -8.71 5.15
C ALA A 53 12.46 -8.81 3.99
N HIS A 54 12.81 -9.49 2.90
CA HIS A 54 11.95 -9.68 1.72
C HIS A 54 11.46 -11.13 1.55
N GLY A 55 11.78 -12.00 2.52
CA GLY A 55 11.46 -13.41 2.47
C GLY A 55 11.94 -14.11 1.19
N ASP A 56 11.19 -15.15 0.79
CA ASP A 56 11.34 -15.94 -0.43
C ASP A 56 10.40 -15.51 -1.59
N VAL A 57 9.62 -14.44 -1.40
CA VAL A 57 8.63 -13.94 -2.38
C VAL A 57 9.29 -13.62 -3.71
N THR A 58 10.45 -12.96 -3.69
CA THR A 58 11.19 -12.57 -4.90
C THR A 58 11.74 -13.75 -5.70
N LEU A 59 11.77 -14.95 -5.11
CA LEU A 59 12.23 -16.19 -5.74
C LEU A 59 11.07 -17.00 -6.34
N HIS A 60 9.81 -16.60 -6.11
CA HIS A 60 8.66 -17.32 -6.62
C HIS A 60 8.56 -17.21 -8.15
N LYS A 61 8.14 -18.29 -8.81
CA LYS A 61 8.07 -18.38 -10.29
C LYS A 61 7.24 -17.29 -10.95
N PHE A 62 6.26 -16.75 -10.23
CA PHE A 62 5.45 -15.61 -10.69
C PHE A 62 6.30 -14.39 -11.03
N PHE A 63 7.37 -14.14 -10.26
CA PHE A 63 8.29 -13.02 -10.48
C PHE A 63 9.50 -13.40 -11.32
N ASN A 64 9.47 -14.56 -12.00
CA ASN A 64 10.55 -14.92 -12.92
C ASN A 64 10.68 -13.87 -14.02
N GLY A 65 11.92 -13.38 -14.22
CA GLY A 65 12.22 -12.34 -15.20
C GLY A 65 12.09 -10.91 -14.66
N VAL A 66 11.65 -10.73 -13.41
CA VAL A 66 11.70 -9.42 -12.75
C VAL A 66 13.15 -9.13 -12.35
N ASN A 67 13.72 -8.06 -12.92
CA ASN A 67 14.97 -7.50 -12.43
C ASN A 67 14.67 -6.49 -11.32
N TRP A 68 14.78 -6.93 -10.07
CA TRP A 68 14.47 -6.12 -8.89
C TRP A 68 15.33 -4.86 -8.78
N ASN A 69 16.60 -4.90 -9.22
CA ASN A 69 17.45 -3.71 -9.23
C ASN A 69 16.94 -2.66 -10.22
N ASP A 70 16.42 -3.08 -11.38
CA ASP A 70 15.86 -2.18 -12.38
C ASP A 70 14.51 -1.61 -11.91
N VAL A 71 13.71 -2.41 -11.19
CA VAL A 71 12.46 -1.95 -10.56
C VAL A 71 12.76 -0.89 -9.50
N GLU A 72 13.69 -1.17 -8.57
CA GLU A 72 14.07 -0.25 -7.48
C GLU A 72 14.66 1.06 -8.01
N SER A 73 15.45 0.99 -9.09
CA SER A 73 16.02 2.18 -9.75
C SER A 73 15.09 2.83 -10.78
N LEU A 74 13.80 2.46 -10.81
CA LEU A 74 12.78 3.01 -11.70
C LEU A 74 13.12 2.93 -13.20
N ARG A 75 13.93 1.94 -13.60
CA ARG A 75 14.34 1.69 -14.99
C ARG A 75 13.34 0.83 -15.78
N VAL A 76 12.49 0.08 -15.07
CA VAL A 76 11.39 -0.65 -15.70
C VAL A 76 10.28 0.33 -16.07
N LYS A 77 9.94 0.40 -17.37
CA LYS A 77 8.81 1.21 -17.83
C LYS A 77 7.50 0.66 -17.23
N PRO A 78 6.64 1.48 -16.61
CA PRO A 78 5.38 1.01 -16.08
C PRO A 78 4.46 0.52 -17.21
N PRO A 79 3.68 -0.56 -17.00
CA PRO A 79 2.77 -1.12 -18.01
C PRO A 79 1.59 -0.19 -18.30
N PHE A 80 1.23 0.68 -17.35
CA PHE A 80 0.19 1.69 -17.47
C PHE A 80 0.75 3.04 -17.04
N VAL A 81 0.55 4.06 -17.87
CA VAL A 81 0.88 5.46 -17.56
C VAL A 81 -0.44 6.23 -17.52
N PRO A 82 -0.86 6.76 -16.36
CA PRO A 82 -2.07 7.57 -16.25
C PRO A 82 -2.03 8.77 -17.20
N ILE A 83 -3.18 9.11 -17.76
CA ILE A 83 -3.32 10.28 -18.64
C ILE A 83 -3.49 11.50 -17.74
N LEU A 84 -2.71 12.55 -18.02
CA LEU A 84 -2.80 13.85 -17.39
C LEU A 84 -2.92 14.91 -18.47
N GLU A 85 -4.00 15.70 -18.43
CA GLU A 85 -4.24 16.74 -19.42
C GLU A 85 -3.49 18.04 -19.06
N HIS A 86 -3.40 18.36 -17.76
CA HIS A 86 -2.77 19.59 -17.27
C HIS A 86 -2.34 19.50 -15.80
N PRO A 87 -1.52 20.42 -15.26
CA PRO A 87 -0.95 20.32 -13.90
C PRO A 87 -1.95 20.25 -12.73
N LYS A 88 -3.21 20.63 -12.94
CA LYS A 88 -4.29 20.57 -11.93
C LYS A 88 -5.36 19.52 -12.25
N ASP A 89 -5.03 18.53 -13.09
CA ASP A 89 -5.97 17.51 -13.53
C ASP A 89 -6.34 16.59 -12.36
N THR A 90 -7.64 16.45 -12.11
CA THR A 90 -8.19 15.61 -11.06
C THR A 90 -8.99 14.42 -11.59
N SER A 91 -8.93 14.14 -12.89
CA SER A 91 -9.72 13.09 -13.58
C SER A 91 -9.46 11.66 -13.10
N ASN A 92 -8.30 11.41 -12.47
CA ASN A 92 -7.94 10.11 -11.90
C ASN A 92 -8.37 9.96 -10.42
N PHE A 93 -9.07 10.94 -9.85
CA PHE A 93 -9.64 10.90 -8.51
C PHE A 93 -11.17 10.81 -8.57
N ASP A 94 -11.80 10.30 -7.51
CA ASP A 94 -13.26 10.22 -7.44
C ASP A 94 -13.90 11.62 -7.47
N ALA A 95 -14.99 11.75 -8.22
CA ALA A 95 -15.79 12.97 -8.30
C ALA A 95 -16.34 13.36 -6.93
N GLU A 96 -16.68 12.39 -6.07
CA GLU A 96 -17.18 12.64 -4.71
C GLU A 96 -16.25 13.58 -3.91
N PHE A 97 -14.93 13.42 -4.06
CA PHE A 97 -13.96 14.24 -3.34
C PHE A 97 -13.58 15.52 -4.10
N THR A 98 -13.55 15.47 -5.43
CA THR A 98 -13.08 16.61 -6.23
C THR A 98 -14.16 17.66 -6.46
N GLU A 99 -15.44 17.30 -6.34
CA GLU A 99 -16.58 18.22 -6.34
C GLU A 99 -16.85 18.83 -4.94
N ALA A 100 -16.28 18.25 -3.88
CA ALA A 100 -16.42 18.79 -2.54
C ALA A 100 -15.75 20.17 -2.40
N GLU A 101 -16.31 21.02 -1.55
CA GLU A 101 -15.72 22.34 -1.30
C GLU A 101 -14.38 22.18 -0.58
N ALA A 102 -13.31 22.75 -1.14
CA ALA A 102 -11.95 22.68 -0.60
C ALA A 102 -11.77 23.63 0.61
N VAL A 103 -12.56 23.42 1.67
CA VAL A 103 -12.54 24.19 2.91
C VAL A 103 -12.30 23.27 4.11
N LEU A 104 -11.63 23.81 5.13
CA LEU A 104 -11.46 23.10 6.40
C LEU A 104 -12.77 23.16 7.18
N THR A 105 -13.19 22.01 7.72
CA THR A 105 -14.32 21.94 8.64
C THR A 105 -14.08 22.89 9.83
N PRO A 106 -15.01 23.81 10.15
CA PRO A 106 -14.89 24.67 11.31
C PRO A 106 -14.74 23.87 12.60
N ILE A 107 -13.80 24.27 13.45
CA ILE A 107 -13.50 23.55 14.71
C ILE A 107 -14.14 24.27 15.89
N ASP A 108 -14.80 23.51 16.78
CA ASP A 108 -15.28 24.02 18.06
C ASP A 108 -14.09 24.28 19.01
N LYS A 109 -14.00 25.51 19.52
CA LYS A 109 -12.93 25.92 20.45
C LYS A 109 -12.92 25.11 21.75
N ASN A 110 -14.09 24.63 22.20
CA ASN A 110 -14.15 23.79 23.39
C ASN A 110 -13.36 22.48 23.21
N ILE A 111 -13.33 21.95 21.99
CA ILE A 111 -12.53 20.76 21.65
C ILE A 111 -11.04 21.14 21.67
N THR A 112 -10.65 22.22 21.00
CA THR A 112 -9.23 22.63 20.93
C THR A 112 -8.64 22.96 22.29
N ASP A 113 -9.42 23.60 23.16
CA ASP A 113 -8.96 24.01 24.49
C ASP A 113 -8.83 22.82 25.46
N SER A 114 -9.51 21.71 25.17
CA SER A 114 -9.45 20.48 25.97
C SER A 114 -8.27 19.57 25.64
N ILE A 115 -7.57 19.84 24.52
CA ILE A 115 -6.47 19.01 24.03
C ILE A 115 -5.15 19.45 24.68
N ASP A 116 -4.39 18.50 25.22
CA ASP A 116 -3.04 18.75 25.73
C ASP A 116 -2.05 18.92 24.57
N ASN A 117 -1.55 20.15 24.40
CA ASN A 117 -0.61 20.48 23.32
C ASN A 117 0.77 19.83 23.48
N GLU A 118 1.16 19.41 24.70
CA GLU A 118 2.45 18.72 24.90
C GLU A 118 2.47 17.35 24.21
N LEU A 119 1.30 16.74 23.93
CA LEU A 119 1.20 15.50 23.15
C LEU A 119 1.75 15.64 21.72
N PHE A 120 1.76 16.85 21.17
CA PHE A 120 2.26 17.13 19.83
C PHE A 120 3.68 17.71 19.83
N ARG A 121 4.36 17.71 20.97
CA ARG A 121 5.75 18.16 21.06
C ARG A 121 6.63 17.30 20.15
N GLY A 122 7.31 17.94 19.19
CA GLY A 122 8.16 17.26 18.20
C GLY A 122 7.42 16.86 16.92
N PHE A 123 6.16 17.28 16.72
CA PHE A 123 5.41 17.02 15.50
C PHE A 123 5.94 17.78 14.27
N SER A 124 6.49 18.99 14.47
CA SER A 124 7.00 19.81 13.37
C SER A 124 8.18 19.14 12.65
N TYR A 125 8.05 18.98 11.33
CA TYR A 125 9.06 18.38 10.46
C TYR A 125 9.14 19.13 9.12
N THR A 126 10.33 19.20 8.54
CA THR A 126 10.55 19.67 7.16
C THR A 126 11.56 18.73 6.51
N ASN A 127 11.27 18.28 5.29
CA ASN A 127 12.14 17.36 4.57
C ASN A 127 13.46 18.06 4.20
N PRO A 128 14.62 17.65 4.76
CA PRO A 128 15.91 18.29 4.46
C PRO A 128 16.41 17.97 3.04
N ASN A 129 15.83 16.97 2.36
CA ASN A 129 16.22 16.52 1.03
C ASN A 129 15.27 17.02 -0.06
N MET A 130 14.38 17.97 0.24
CA MET A 130 13.50 18.55 -0.77
C MET A 130 14.37 19.28 -1.81
N THR A 131 14.37 18.77 -3.04
CA THR A 131 14.98 19.44 -4.20
C THR A 131 13.85 20.09 -4.99
N ASP A 132 14.06 21.34 -5.42
CA ASP A 132 13.13 22.13 -6.22
C ASP A 132 12.84 21.50 -7.60
#